data_AF-A0A8H3LK01-F1
#
_entry.id   AF-A0A8H3LK01-F1
#
_cell.length_a   1.000
_cell.length_b   1.000
_cell.length_c   1.000
_cell.angle_alpha   90.00
_cell.angle_beta   90.00
_cell.angle_gamma   90.00
#
_symmetry.space_group_name_H-M   'P 1'
#
loop_
_entity.id
_entity.type
_entity.pdbx_description
1 polymer ?
#
loop_
_entity_poly.entity_id
_entity_poly.type
_entity_poly.pdbx_seq_one_letter_code
_entity_poly.pdbx_strand_id
1 'polypeptide(L)'
;MDFMMNVNQNMEIQTFWKYCCQVFDYLTLAAIVDGRVLCVHGGLSPEVRTLDQIRTIPRAQEIPHEDLMWSDPEDIETWAVSPRGAGWLFGAKVTNEFNHVNALS
;
A
#
# COMPACT_ATOMS: atom_id res chain seq x y z
N MET A 1 -11.23 7.33 -10.83
CA MET A 1 -11.80 8.34 -11.76
C MET A 1 -13.27 8.64 -11.47
N ASP A 2 -14.10 7.63 -11.14
CA ASP A 2 -15.53 7.85 -10.89
C ASP A 2 -15.85 8.70 -9.66
N PHE A 3 -15.10 8.59 -8.56
CA PHE A 3 -15.30 9.45 -7.38
C PHE A 3 -15.07 10.94 -7.71
N MET A 4 -14.06 11.24 -8.53
CA MET A 4 -13.71 12.60 -8.94
C MET A 4 -14.73 13.18 -9.93
N MET A 5 -15.31 12.36 -10.81
CA MET A 5 -16.38 12.79 -11.72
C MET A 5 -17.71 13.06 -10.99
N ASN A 6 -18.03 12.27 -9.96
CA ASN A 6 -19.26 12.46 -9.18
C ASN A 6 -19.22 13.75 -8.34
N VAL A 7 -18.02 14.16 -7.92
CA VAL A 7 -17.79 15.36 -7.11
C VAL A 7 -17.84 16.65 -7.96
N ASN A 8 -17.50 16.63 -9.24
CA ASN A 8 -17.21 17.87 -9.99
C ASN A 8 -18.42 18.69 -10.47
N GLN A 9 -19.65 18.40 -10.01
CA GLN A 9 -20.86 19.09 -10.49
C GLN A 9 -21.16 20.44 -9.82
N ASN A 10 -20.51 20.83 -8.70
CA ASN A 10 -20.71 22.15 -8.05
C ASN A 10 -19.41 22.65 -7.38
N MET A 11 -19.14 23.97 -7.41
CA MET A 11 -17.92 24.59 -6.85
C MET A 11 -17.66 24.31 -5.35
N GLU A 12 -18.70 24.02 -4.56
CA GLU A 12 -18.57 23.65 -3.14
C GLU A 12 -17.93 22.26 -2.93
N ILE A 13 -18.03 21.37 -3.92
CA ILE A 13 -17.61 19.98 -3.81
C ILE A 13 -16.10 19.80 -4.11
N GLN A 14 -15.47 20.76 -4.80
CA GLN A 14 -14.01 20.82 -4.94
C GLN A 14 -13.30 20.90 -3.57
N THR A 15 -13.92 21.59 -2.60
CA THR A 15 -13.43 21.66 -1.22
C THR A 15 -13.64 20.33 -0.49
N PHE A 16 -14.77 19.67 -0.72
CA PHE A 16 -15.05 18.35 -0.16
C PHE A 16 -14.05 17.29 -0.62
N TRP A 17 -13.72 17.25 -1.92
CA TRP A 17 -12.67 16.38 -2.45
C TRP A 17 -11.32 16.60 -1.75
N LYS A 18 -10.93 17.87 -1.58
CA LYS A 18 -9.70 18.22 -0.86
C LYS A 18 -9.73 17.72 0.58
N TYR A 19 -10.85 17.84 1.28
CA TYR A 19 -10.99 17.29 2.64
C TYR A 19 -10.92 15.77 2.66
N CYS A 20 -11.52 15.06 1.69
CA CYS A 20 -11.37 13.62 1.58
C CYS A 20 -9.91 13.20 1.35
N CYS A 21 -9.19 13.86 0.43
CA CYS A 21 -7.77 13.61 0.22
C CYS A 21 -6.96 13.83 1.50
N GLN A 22 -7.20 14.95 2.20
CA GLN A 22 -6.54 15.22 3.48
C GLN A 22 -6.79 14.11 4.50
N VAL A 23 -8.00 13.56 4.59
CA VAL A 23 -8.28 12.42 5.48
C VAL A 23 -7.52 11.16 5.05
N PHE A 24 -7.44 10.89 3.75
CA PHE A 24 -6.73 9.73 3.22
C PHE A 24 -5.23 9.77 3.53
N ASP A 25 -4.63 10.96 3.57
CA ASP A 25 -3.21 11.12 3.91
C ASP A 25 -2.87 10.65 5.35
N TYR A 26 -3.88 10.51 6.23
CA TYR A 26 -3.73 10.01 7.60
C TYR A 26 -4.06 8.51 7.77
N LEU A 27 -4.67 7.83 6.79
CA LEU A 27 -5.10 6.43 6.93
C LEU A 27 -3.93 5.46 6.97
N THR A 28 -3.79 4.65 8.03
CA THR A 28 -2.70 3.67 8.26
C THR A 28 -2.37 2.82 7.03
N LEU A 29 -1.09 2.69 6.67
CA LEU A 29 -0.63 1.85 5.54
C LEU A 29 -0.80 0.35 5.81
N ALA A 30 -0.58 -0.04 7.06
CA ALA A 30 -0.52 -1.43 7.46
C ALA A 30 -1.00 -1.59 8.90
N ALA A 31 -1.47 -2.79 9.22
CA ALA A 31 -1.83 -3.20 10.57
C ALA A 31 -1.21 -4.55 10.89
N ILE A 32 -0.89 -4.76 12.17
CA ILE A 32 -0.50 -6.07 12.69
C ILE A 32 -1.63 -6.58 13.58
N VAL A 33 -2.22 -7.71 13.21
CA VAL A 33 -3.26 -8.40 13.98
C VAL A 33 -2.61 -9.50 14.80
N ASP A 34 -2.92 -9.54 16.10
CA ASP A 34 -2.40 -10.49 17.10
C ASP A 34 -0.88 -10.64 17.13
N GLY A 35 -0.14 -9.62 16.68
CA GLY A 35 1.32 -9.66 16.60
C GLY A 35 1.87 -10.62 15.54
N ARG A 36 1.02 -11.16 14.66
CA ARG A 36 1.38 -12.27 13.76
C ARG A 36 0.95 -12.11 12.31
N VAL A 37 -0.10 -11.35 12.05
CA VAL A 37 -0.63 -11.18 10.70
C VAL A 37 -0.45 -9.73 10.27
N LEU A 38 0.33 -9.52 9.22
CA LEU A 38 0.45 -8.23 8.56
C LEU A 38 -0.70 -8.05 7.56
N CYS A 39 -1.45 -6.98 7.72
CA CYS A 39 -2.48 -6.55 6.78
C CYS A 39 -1.99 -5.28 6.07
N VAL A 40 -1.99 -5.31 4.74
CA VAL A 40 -1.66 -4.18 3.86
C VAL A 40 -2.73 -4.07 2.78
N HIS A 41 -2.80 -2.92 2.11
CA HIS A 41 -3.83 -2.70 1.07
C HIS A 41 -3.57 -3.51 -0.20
N GLY A 42 -2.35 -3.47 -0.72
CA GLY A 42 -1.94 -4.24 -1.91
C GLY A 42 -1.11 -5.44 -1.52
N GLY A 43 0.18 -5.21 -1.26
CA GLY A 43 1.12 -6.30 -1.07
C GLY A 43 2.52 -5.82 -0.68
N LEU A 44 3.50 -6.69 -0.83
CA LEU A 44 4.87 -6.42 -0.40
C LEU A 44 5.62 -5.52 -1.40
N SER A 45 6.67 -4.85 -0.93
CA SER A 45 7.56 -4.02 -1.75
C SER A 45 9.02 -4.47 -1.60
N PRO A 46 9.85 -4.50 -2.67
CA PRO A 46 11.27 -4.86 -2.57
C PRO A 46 12.09 -3.93 -1.66
N GLU A 47 11.60 -2.69 -1.47
CA GLU A 47 12.23 -1.66 -0.64
C GLU A 47 11.93 -1.83 0.86
N VAL A 48 10.88 -2.58 1.17
CA VAL A 48 10.37 -2.80 2.53
C VAL A 48 10.55 -4.26 2.92
N ARG A 49 11.56 -4.54 3.73
CA ARG A 49 11.90 -5.90 4.20
C ARG A 49 11.50 -6.15 5.65
N THR A 50 11.25 -5.09 6.43
CA THR A 50 10.98 -5.20 7.87
C THR A 50 9.77 -4.38 8.30
N LEU A 51 9.10 -4.80 9.38
CA LEU A 51 8.01 -4.04 10.00
C LEU A 51 8.46 -2.67 10.51
N ASP A 52 9.71 -2.55 10.94
CA ASP A 52 10.25 -1.27 11.42
C ASP A 52 10.43 -0.27 10.27
N GLN A 53 10.80 -0.73 9.06
CA GLN A 53 10.81 0.15 7.89
C GLN A 53 9.42 0.74 7.61
N ILE A 54 8.36 -0.07 7.70
CA ILE A 54 6.97 0.38 7.52
C ILE A 54 6.63 1.50 8.51
N ARG A 55 7.08 1.39 9.77
CA ARG A 55 6.84 2.40 10.82
C ARG A 55 7.54 3.73 10.54
N THR A 56 8.62 3.71 9.76
CA THR A 56 9.40 4.92 9.43
C THR A 56 8.95 5.62 8.15
N ILE A 57 8.00 5.05 7.40
CA ILE A 57 7.49 5.66 6.17
C ILE A 57 6.81 6.98 6.51
N PRO A 58 7.21 8.12 5.90
CA PRO A 58 6.60 9.40 6.16
C PRO A 58 5.13 9.40 5.74
N ARG A 59 4.28 9.92 6.64
CA ARG A 59 2.81 9.97 6.51
C ARG A 59 2.36 11.42 6.32
N ALA A 60 1.08 11.64 6.03
CA ALA A 60 0.53 12.96 5.70
C ALA A 60 1.13 13.57 4.42
N GLN A 61 1.37 12.72 3.42
CA GLN A 61 1.83 13.10 2.09
C GLN A 61 1.15 12.22 1.04
N GLU A 62 1.22 12.65 -0.22
CA GLU A 62 0.74 11.86 -1.36
C GLU A 62 1.46 10.50 -1.41
N ILE A 63 0.69 9.44 -1.68
CA ILE A 63 1.17 8.06 -1.63
C ILE A 63 2.22 7.82 -2.72
N PRO A 64 3.44 7.37 -2.38
CA PRO A 64 4.43 6.97 -3.36
C PRO A 64 3.93 5.81 -4.23
N HIS A 65 4.27 5.80 -5.52
CA HIS A 65 3.78 4.79 -6.47
C HIS A 65 4.36 3.37 -6.24
N GLU A 66 5.35 3.21 -5.36
CA GLU A 66 6.14 1.98 -5.16
C GLU A 66 5.94 1.33 -3.77
N ASP A 67 4.95 1.79 -3.00
CA ASP A 67 4.69 1.34 -1.63
C ASP A 67 3.71 0.15 -1.56
N LEU A 68 3.34 -0.27 -0.33
CA LEU A 68 2.50 -1.41 0.04
C LEU A 68 1.05 -1.39 -0.51
N MET A 69 0.71 -0.41 -1.34
CA MET A 69 -0.65 -0.17 -1.83
C MET A 69 -0.96 -0.80 -3.19
N TRP A 70 0.06 -1.09 -4.01
CA TRP A 70 -0.14 -1.40 -5.43
C TRP A 70 0.40 -2.75 -5.90
N SER A 71 1.14 -3.46 -5.03
CA SER A 71 1.69 -4.76 -5.36
C SER A 71 0.64 -5.87 -5.27
N ASP A 72 0.75 -6.89 -6.13
CA ASP A 72 -0.15 -8.04 -6.19
C ASP A 72 0.63 -9.37 -6.07
N PRO A 73 0.06 -10.41 -5.44
CA PRO A 73 0.65 -11.75 -5.48
C PRO A 73 0.50 -12.37 -6.87
N GLU A 74 1.50 -13.13 -7.32
CA GLU A 74 1.48 -13.83 -8.61
C GLU A 74 2.20 -15.19 -8.52
N ASP A 75 1.89 -16.11 -9.43
CA ASP A 75 2.57 -17.41 -9.55
C ASP A 75 3.97 -17.29 -10.20
N ILE A 76 4.84 -16.57 -9.49
CA ILE A 76 6.27 -16.40 -9.81
C ILE A 76 7.11 -16.76 -8.59
N GLU A 77 8.41 -16.96 -8.78
CA GLU A 77 9.29 -17.24 -7.62
C GLU A 77 9.62 -15.98 -6.83
N THR A 78 9.88 -14.85 -7.49
CA THR A 78 10.46 -13.65 -6.85
C THR A 78 9.64 -12.40 -7.16
N TRP A 79 10.25 -11.37 -7.74
CA TRP A 79 9.64 -10.09 -8.05
C TRP A 79 9.50 -9.92 -9.56
N ALA A 80 8.43 -9.27 -10.01
CA ALA A 80 8.31 -8.76 -11.36
C ALA A 80 7.64 -7.38 -11.35
N VAL A 81 7.86 -6.59 -12.39
CA VAL A 81 7.23 -5.27 -12.52
C VAL A 81 5.74 -5.45 -12.77
N SER A 82 4.90 -4.71 -12.06
CA SER A 82 3.45 -4.79 -12.23
C SER A 82 3.01 -4.19 -13.58
N PRO A 83 2.12 -4.86 -14.33
CA PRO A 83 1.53 -4.30 -15.56
C PRO A 83 0.60 -3.12 -15.29
N ARG A 84 0.26 -2.84 -14.02
CA ARG A 84 -0.56 -1.68 -13.61
C ARG A 84 0.18 -0.34 -13.77
N GLY A 85 1.49 -0.37 -13.98
CA GLY A 85 2.33 0.83 -14.01
C GLY A 85 2.71 1.38 -12.63
N ALA A 86 2.35 0.67 -11.55
CA ALA A 86 2.71 0.95 -10.17
C ALA A 86 2.79 -0.36 -9.37
N GLY A 87 3.69 -0.43 -8.38
CA GLY A 87 3.90 -1.61 -7.54
C GLY A 87 4.59 -2.79 -8.24
N TRP A 88 4.58 -3.94 -7.56
CA TRP A 88 5.29 -5.15 -7.97
C TRP A 88 4.40 -6.39 -7.93
N LEU A 89 4.71 -7.37 -8.78
CA LEU A 89 4.23 -8.73 -8.60
C LEU A 89 5.19 -9.47 -7.67
N PHE A 90 4.67 -10.26 -6.74
CA PHE A 90 5.50 -11.02 -5.79
C PHE A 90 5.06 -12.47 -5.62
N GLY A 91 6.06 -13.33 -5.52
CA GLY A 91 5.92 -14.77 -5.38
C GLY A 91 5.95 -15.30 -3.96
N ALA A 92 5.68 -16.61 -3.82
CA ALA A 92 5.67 -17.29 -2.52
C ALA A 92 7.01 -17.19 -1.77
N LYS A 93 8.14 -17.19 -2.48
CA LYS A 93 9.46 -17.08 -1.84
C LYS A 93 9.63 -15.74 -1.12
N VAL A 94 9.17 -14.65 -1.75
CA VAL A 94 9.21 -13.30 -1.19
C VAL A 94 8.37 -13.23 0.08
N THR A 95 7.14 -13.75 0.03
CA THR A 95 6.24 -13.79 1.18
C THR A 95 6.82 -14.59 2.34
N ASN A 96 7.37 -15.78 2.05
CA ASN A 96 7.98 -16.65 3.07
C ASN A 96 9.20 -16.00 3.72
N GLU A 97 10.07 -15.35 2.93
CA GLU A 97 11.24 -14.64 3.45
C GLU A 97 10.81 -13.46 4.34
N PHE A 98 9.86 -12.65 3.87
CA PHE A 98 9.33 -11.52 4.63
C PHE A 98 8.72 -11.98 5.96
N ASN A 99 7.90 -13.04 5.94
CA ASN A 99 7.29 -13.57 7.16
C ASN A 99 8.34 -14.12 8.12
N HIS A 100 9.36 -14.82 7.61
CA HIS A 100 10.44 -15.35 8.43
C HIS A 100 11.24 -14.23 9.12
N VAL A 101 11.63 -13.19 8.38
CA VAL A 101 12.38 -12.04 8.91
C VAL A 101 11.59 -11.28 9.99
N ASN A 102 10.27 -11.21 9.83
CA ASN A 102 9.39 -10.42 10.69
C ASN A 102 8.64 -11.25 11.75
N ALA A 103 8.94 -12.55 11.87
CA ALA A 103 8.26 -13.48 12.77
C ALA A 103 6.72 -13.48 12.61
N LEU A 104 6.25 -13.38 11.37
CA LEU A 104 4.84 -13.43 10.99
C LEU A 104 4.42 -14.85 10.61
N SER A 105 3.11 -15.11 10.67
CA SER A 105 2.50 -16.41 10.34
C SER A 105 2.55 -16.75 8.86
#